data_AF-A0A918EXR8-F1
#
_entry.id   AF-A0A918EXR8-F1
#
_cell.length_a   1.000
_cell.length_b   1.000
_cell.length_c   1.000
_cell.angle_alpha   90.00
_cell.angle_beta   90.00
_cell.angle_gamma   90.00
#
_symmetry.space_group_name_H-M   'P 1'
#
loop_
_entity.id
_entity.type
_entity.pdbx_description
1 polymer ?
#
loop_
_entity_poly.entity_id
_entity_poly.type
_entity_poly.pdbx_seq_one_letter_code
_entity_poly.pdbx_strand_id
1 'polypeptide(L)'
;MLADQISARSRYAEGISPSQIIPVLKSVKSSAADGLIGYLNRNPENLGQLSRYWAKRREVSETLLSLMRSEEEAKGDYIAMSDRALESYGVRIEGYHRSSKVLVNTVDAVLNEECAKAKVDVNTSPQSRAAIISDEHIWVSPRRLDGAMPALLNPIALWEIKEYWGVTNGGSKMSDAIYELQLVGVELRTFEDEVGIHVNHYAIIDGRDQWNSRKSDLRRAVDLLYSGLLDELIVGREVLTEWPRVVRECCALTRSSYRVPQPPSAAHDTLFPGLQ
;
A
#
# COMPACT_ATOMS: atom_id res chain seq x y z
N MET A 1 -16.04 9.79 -1.01
CA MET A 1 -16.76 9.74 0.29
C MET A 1 -17.98 10.66 0.32
N LEU A 2 -17.83 11.99 0.20
CA LEU A 2 -19.00 12.90 0.26
C LEU A 2 -19.94 12.74 -0.96
N ALA A 3 -19.39 12.56 -2.16
CA ALA A 3 -20.20 12.35 -3.36
C ALA A 3 -20.76 10.92 -3.52
N ASP A 4 -20.31 9.99 -2.67
CA ASP A 4 -20.72 8.59 -2.69
C ASP A 4 -21.93 8.30 -1.79
N GLN A 5 -22.34 9.28 -0.97
CA GLN A 5 -23.39 9.15 0.05
C GLN A 5 -24.77 9.61 -0.45
N ILE A 6 -25.16 9.21 -1.66
CA ILE A 6 -26.47 9.57 -2.20
C ILE A 6 -27.57 8.61 -1.67
N SER A 7 -28.23 9.07 -0.62
CA SER A 7 -29.57 8.66 -0.14
C SER A 7 -29.76 7.29 0.53
N ALA A 8 -30.83 7.23 1.34
CA ALA A 8 -31.15 6.28 2.41
C ALA A 8 -31.33 4.79 2.03
N ARG A 9 -31.04 4.38 0.81
CA ARG A 9 -31.05 2.97 0.38
C ARG A 9 -30.02 2.79 -0.72
N SER A 10 -28.86 2.24 -0.37
CA SER A 10 -27.95 1.51 -1.26
C SER A 10 -27.93 1.95 -2.73
N ARG A 11 -26.95 2.77 -3.12
CA ARG A 11 -26.07 2.53 -4.30
C ARG A 11 -25.19 3.74 -4.56
N TYR A 12 -23.90 3.49 -4.72
CA TYR A 12 -22.94 4.45 -5.26
C TYR A 12 -23.41 4.91 -6.65
N ALA A 13 -23.54 6.22 -6.89
CA ALA A 13 -24.08 6.72 -8.17
C ALA A 13 -23.11 6.47 -9.34
N GLU A 14 -23.52 5.75 -10.39
CA GLU A 14 -22.72 5.26 -11.54
C GLU A 14 -21.80 6.29 -12.24
N GLY A 15 -22.10 7.57 -12.09
CA GLY A 15 -21.22 8.69 -12.41
C GLY A 15 -21.82 9.97 -11.84
N ILE A 16 -21.02 11.01 -11.66
CA ILE A 16 -21.50 12.33 -11.27
C ILE A 16 -20.94 13.31 -12.27
N SER A 17 -21.81 13.88 -13.11
CA SER A 17 -21.40 14.90 -14.07
C SER A 17 -20.94 16.17 -13.34
N PRO A 18 -20.12 17.03 -13.95
CA PRO A 18 -19.64 18.26 -13.30
C PRO A 18 -20.77 19.13 -12.73
N SER A 19 -21.91 19.22 -13.43
CA SER A 19 -23.09 19.98 -12.99
C SER A 19 -23.82 19.36 -11.81
N GLN A 20 -23.64 18.05 -11.57
CA GLN A 20 -24.26 17.33 -10.45
C GLN A 20 -23.42 17.38 -9.16
N ILE A 21 -22.12 17.70 -9.25
CA ILE A 21 -21.21 17.66 -8.08
C ILE A 21 -21.70 18.57 -6.95
N ILE A 22 -21.94 19.85 -7.22
CA ILE A 22 -22.38 20.81 -6.19
C ILE A 22 -23.74 20.41 -5.59
N PRO A 23 -24.78 20.08 -6.39
CA PRO A 23 -26.03 19.55 -5.86
C PRO A 23 -25.86 18.34 -4.93
N VAL A 24 -25.01 17.38 -5.32
CA VAL A 24 -24.72 16.19 -4.50
C VAL A 24 -24.05 16.60 -3.20
N LEU A 25 -23.02 17.45 -3.23
CA LEU A 25 -22.36 17.92 -2.01
C LEU A 25 -23.32 18.65 -1.07
N LYS A 26 -24.22 19.50 -1.60
CA LYS A 26 -25.24 20.19 -0.79
C LYS A 26 -26.19 19.21 -0.09
N SER A 27 -26.45 18.05 -0.69
CA SER A 27 -27.32 17.02 -0.10
C SER A 27 -26.72 16.36 1.14
N VAL A 28 -25.39 16.38 1.28
CA VAL A 28 -24.67 15.76 2.40
C VAL A 28 -24.82 16.55 3.70
N LYS A 29 -25.05 17.88 3.60
CA LYS A 29 -25.27 18.78 4.76
C LYS A 29 -24.17 18.66 5.84
N SER A 30 -22.91 18.68 5.43
CA SER A 30 -21.75 18.64 6.34
C SER A 30 -20.83 19.83 6.10
N SER A 31 -20.14 20.28 7.17
CA SER A 31 -19.16 21.37 7.07
C SER A 31 -18.03 21.06 6.07
N ALA A 32 -17.64 19.79 5.94
CA ALA A 32 -16.68 19.34 4.95
C ALA A 32 -17.21 19.50 3.51
N ALA A 33 -18.50 19.20 3.28
CA ALA A 33 -19.13 19.43 1.99
C ALA A 33 -19.24 20.92 1.67
N ASP A 34 -19.62 21.75 2.66
CA ASP A 34 -19.69 23.20 2.50
C ASP A 34 -18.32 23.81 2.16
N GLY A 35 -17.26 23.35 2.83
CA GLY A 35 -15.88 23.73 2.53
C GLY A 35 -15.47 23.36 1.09
N LEU A 36 -15.77 22.14 0.66
CA LEU A 36 -15.48 21.69 -0.71
C LEU A 36 -16.30 22.45 -1.76
N ILE A 37 -17.57 22.76 -1.49
CA ILE A 37 -18.39 23.62 -2.36
C ILE A 37 -17.75 25.00 -2.47
N GLY A 38 -17.33 25.60 -1.35
CA GLY A 38 -16.65 26.89 -1.35
C GLY A 38 -15.37 26.87 -2.19
N TYR A 39 -14.57 25.81 -2.09
CA TYR A 39 -13.38 25.61 -2.92
C TYR A 39 -13.74 25.49 -4.41
N LEU A 40 -14.71 24.64 -4.77
CA LEU A 40 -15.10 24.41 -6.16
C LEU A 40 -15.74 25.63 -6.81
N ASN A 41 -16.48 26.45 -6.05
CA ASN A 41 -17.02 27.71 -6.55
C ASN A 41 -15.93 28.73 -6.90
N ARG A 42 -14.80 28.71 -6.18
CA ARG A 42 -13.63 29.55 -6.49
C ARG A 42 -12.75 28.97 -7.60
N ASN A 43 -12.87 27.68 -7.87
CA ASN A 43 -12.05 26.93 -8.83
C ASN A 43 -12.95 26.05 -9.73
N PRO A 44 -13.87 26.65 -10.51
CA PRO A 44 -14.88 25.92 -11.28
C PRO A 44 -14.29 24.99 -12.35
N GLU A 45 -13.09 25.29 -12.85
CA GLU A 45 -12.34 24.44 -13.78
C GLU A 45 -12.05 23.04 -13.24
N ASN A 46 -11.97 22.89 -11.91
CA ASN A 46 -11.71 21.62 -11.24
C ASN A 46 -12.92 20.68 -11.23
N LEU A 47 -14.14 21.16 -11.47
CA LEU A 47 -15.35 20.32 -11.50
C LEU A 47 -15.24 19.21 -12.57
N GLY A 48 -14.70 19.56 -13.74
CA GLY A 48 -14.48 18.61 -14.83
C GLY A 48 -13.46 17.53 -14.45
N GLN A 49 -12.34 17.94 -13.85
CA GLN A 49 -11.29 17.01 -13.41
C GLN A 49 -11.78 16.10 -12.29
N LEU A 50 -12.50 16.65 -11.31
CA LEU A 50 -13.04 15.89 -10.19
C LEU A 50 -14.07 14.86 -10.65
N SER A 51 -14.96 15.23 -11.58
CA SER A 51 -15.92 14.31 -12.20
C SER A 51 -15.21 13.14 -12.89
N ARG A 52 -14.21 13.43 -13.74
CA ARG A 52 -13.41 12.40 -14.42
C ARG A 52 -12.67 11.51 -13.43
N TYR A 53 -12.06 12.11 -12.41
CA TYR A 53 -11.33 11.36 -11.39
C TYR A 53 -12.25 10.42 -10.61
N TRP A 54 -13.43 10.87 -10.18
CA TRP A 54 -14.37 9.99 -9.47
C TRP A 54 -14.87 8.84 -10.34
N ALA A 55 -15.11 9.08 -11.64
CA ALA A 55 -15.43 8.02 -12.58
C ALA A 55 -14.27 7.01 -12.69
N LYS A 56 -13.04 7.49 -12.92
CA LYS A 56 -11.85 6.62 -13.04
C LYS A 56 -11.58 5.83 -11.76
N ARG A 57 -11.65 6.48 -10.60
CA ARG A 57 -11.48 5.86 -9.27
C ARG A 57 -12.45 4.70 -9.08
N ARG A 58 -13.70 4.84 -9.53
CA ARG A 58 -14.69 3.77 -9.49
C ARG A 58 -14.30 2.62 -10.42
N GLU A 59 -14.09 2.92 -11.70
CA GLU A 59 -13.71 1.94 -12.72
C GLU A 59 -12.52 1.10 -12.23
N VAL A 60 -11.46 1.76 -11.78
CA VAL A 60 -10.27 1.10 -11.22
C VAL A 60 -10.67 0.24 -10.03
N SER A 61 -11.41 0.76 -9.05
CA SER A 61 -11.80 -0.04 -7.88
C SER A 61 -12.63 -1.28 -8.22
N GLU A 62 -13.43 -1.24 -9.29
CA GLU A 62 -14.22 -2.38 -9.76
C GLU A 62 -13.34 -3.41 -10.46
N THR A 63 -12.38 -2.98 -11.27
CA THR A 63 -11.34 -3.85 -11.83
C THR A 63 -10.53 -4.52 -10.73
N LEU A 64 -10.01 -3.75 -9.76
CA LEU A 64 -9.25 -4.30 -8.63
C LEU A 64 -10.06 -5.34 -7.87
N LEU A 65 -11.34 -5.06 -7.59
CA LEU A 65 -12.21 -6.01 -6.90
C LEU A 65 -12.43 -7.31 -7.69
N SER A 66 -12.46 -7.25 -9.03
CA SER A 66 -12.58 -8.44 -9.89
C SER A 66 -11.33 -9.32 -9.87
N LEU A 67 -10.15 -8.74 -9.58
CA LEU A 67 -8.87 -9.45 -9.49
C LEU A 67 -8.67 -10.14 -8.14
N MET A 68 -9.27 -9.58 -7.07
CA MET A 68 -9.25 -10.16 -5.73
C MET A 68 -9.84 -11.57 -5.70
N ARG A 69 -9.35 -12.37 -4.76
CA ARG A 69 -9.67 -13.79 -4.60
C ARG A 69 -10.58 -14.04 -3.42
N SER A 70 -11.24 -15.20 -3.41
CA SER A 70 -11.67 -15.82 -2.14
C SER A 70 -10.48 -16.51 -1.46
N GLU A 71 -10.65 -16.92 -0.20
CA GLU A 71 -9.57 -17.63 0.51
C GLU A 71 -9.24 -18.96 -0.18
N GLU A 72 -10.26 -19.69 -0.67
CA GLU A 72 -10.11 -20.95 -1.38
C GLU A 72 -9.40 -20.77 -2.72
N GLU A 73 -9.76 -19.73 -3.46
CA GLU A 73 -9.10 -19.39 -4.72
C GLU A 73 -7.60 -19.08 -4.48
N ALA A 74 -7.28 -18.27 -3.46
CA ALA A 74 -5.89 -17.94 -3.14
C ALA A 74 -5.09 -19.18 -2.69
N LYS A 75 -5.70 -20.09 -1.93
CA LYS A 75 -5.10 -21.39 -1.56
C LYS A 75 -4.84 -22.26 -2.78
N GLY A 76 -5.80 -22.33 -3.69
CA GLY A 76 -5.66 -23.08 -4.94
C GLY A 76 -4.49 -22.56 -5.79
N ASP A 77 -4.41 -21.23 -5.97
CA ASP A 77 -3.30 -20.59 -6.68
C ASP A 77 -1.95 -20.88 -6.02
N TYR A 78 -1.87 -20.75 -4.69
CA TYR A 78 -0.62 -21.00 -3.95
C TYR A 78 -0.15 -22.46 -4.05
N ILE A 79 -1.07 -23.42 -3.91
CA ILE A 79 -0.76 -24.86 -4.06
C ILE A 79 -0.30 -25.17 -5.49
N ALA A 80 -0.88 -24.52 -6.49
CA ALA A 80 -0.50 -24.72 -7.88
C ALA A 80 0.91 -24.19 -8.21
N MET A 81 1.42 -23.22 -7.43
CA MET A 81 2.72 -22.60 -7.70
C MET A 81 3.84 -23.02 -6.73
N SER A 82 3.52 -23.58 -5.57
CA SER A 82 4.48 -23.85 -4.50
C SER A 82 4.19 -25.17 -3.80
N ASP A 83 5.24 -25.99 -3.66
CA ASP A 83 5.20 -27.23 -2.86
C ASP A 83 5.37 -26.96 -1.35
N ARG A 84 5.60 -25.70 -0.93
CA ARG A 84 5.83 -25.35 0.48
C ARG A 84 4.53 -25.40 1.27
N ALA A 85 4.59 -25.94 2.48
CA ALA A 85 3.47 -25.95 3.40
C ALA A 85 2.91 -24.53 3.65
N LEU A 86 1.59 -24.39 3.58
CA LEU A 86 0.90 -23.14 3.83
C LEU A 86 0.88 -22.84 5.34
N GLU A 87 1.30 -21.63 5.72
CA GLU A 87 1.20 -21.17 7.10
C GLU A 87 -0.20 -20.59 7.41
N SER A 88 -0.51 -20.49 8.72
CA SER A 88 -1.72 -19.83 9.21
C SER A 88 -1.40 -18.93 10.40
N TYR A 89 -2.24 -17.93 10.66
CA TYR A 89 -2.10 -17.12 11.85
C TYR A 89 -2.45 -17.94 13.10
N GLY A 90 -1.55 -17.93 14.09
CA GLY A 90 -1.75 -18.66 15.35
C GLY A 90 -2.81 -17.99 16.22
N VAL A 91 -4.06 -18.46 16.15
CA VAL A 91 -5.09 -18.10 17.13
C VAL A 91 -5.16 -19.20 18.18
N ARG A 92 -4.75 -18.88 19.42
CA ARG A 92 -4.76 -19.78 20.59
C ARG A 92 -6.14 -19.88 21.27
N ILE A 93 -7.22 -19.54 20.56
CA ILE A 93 -8.59 -19.56 21.10
C ILE A 93 -9.43 -20.51 20.24
N GLU A 94 -10.01 -21.51 20.89
CA GLU A 94 -10.86 -22.52 20.28
C GLU A 94 -12.16 -21.88 19.76
N GLY A 95 -12.55 -22.16 18.51
CA GLY A 95 -13.76 -21.61 17.88
C GLY A 95 -13.60 -20.31 17.08
N TYR A 96 -12.40 -19.71 17.00
CA TYR A 96 -12.13 -18.57 16.12
C TYR A 96 -11.56 -19.00 14.76
N HIS A 97 -11.99 -18.32 13.67
CA HIS A 97 -11.45 -18.55 12.33
C HIS A 97 -9.95 -18.29 12.31
N ARG A 98 -9.17 -19.32 11.94
CA ARG A 98 -7.73 -19.19 11.68
C ARG A 98 -7.57 -18.78 10.23
N SER A 99 -7.46 -17.48 10.00
CA SER A 99 -7.10 -16.96 8.68
C SER A 99 -5.81 -17.62 8.21
N SER A 100 -5.80 -18.14 6.99
CA SER A 100 -4.54 -18.50 6.34
C SER A 100 -3.66 -17.27 6.12
N LYS A 101 -2.36 -17.51 5.93
CA LYS A 101 -1.38 -16.51 5.50
C LYS A 101 -1.09 -16.62 3.99
N VAL A 102 -2.08 -17.01 3.21
CA VAL A 102 -1.86 -17.47 1.83
C VAL A 102 -1.28 -16.39 0.91
N LEU A 103 -1.73 -15.14 1.03
CA LEU A 103 -1.17 -14.01 0.31
C LEU A 103 0.28 -13.75 0.74
N VAL A 104 0.56 -13.74 2.06
CA VAL A 104 1.91 -13.56 2.60
C VAL A 104 2.84 -14.64 2.06
N ASN A 105 2.45 -15.92 2.18
CA ASN A 105 3.21 -17.04 1.66
C ASN A 105 3.42 -16.97 0.14
N THR A 106 2.43 -16.47 -0.61
CA THR A 106 2.53 -16.27 -2.07
C THR A 106 3.55 -15.18 -2.39
N VAL A 107 3.47 -14.03 -1.72
CA VAL A 107 4.41 -12.91 -1.87
C VAL A 107 5.84 -13.39 -1.58
N ASP A 108 6.04 -14.12 -0.48
CA ASP A 108 7.34 -14.66 -0.10
C ASP A 108 7.86 -15.72 -1.07
N ALA A 109 6.99 -16.60 -1.59
CA ALA A 109 7.39 -17.62 -2.55
C ALA A 109 7.91 -16.98 -3.85
N VAL A 110 7.15 -16.04 -4.41
CA VAL A 110 7.55 -15.27 -5.61
C VAL A 110 8.82 -14.48 -5.36
N LEU A 111 8.89 -13.78 -4.23
CA LEU A 111 10.05 -12.97 -3.86
C LEU A 111 11.32 -13.81 -3.79
N ASN A 112 11.26 -14.95 -3.09
CA ASN A 112 12.39 -15.87 -2.98
C ASN A 112 12.80 -16.44 -4.35
N GLU A 113 11.84 -16.83 -5.18
CA GLU A 113 12.11 -17.41 -6.49
C GLU A 113 12.81 -16.41 -7.41
N GLU A 114 12.26 -15.20 -7.55
CA GLU A 114 12.81 -14.17 -8.43
C GLU A 114 14.17 -13.65 -7.91
N CYS A 115 14.31 -13.47 -6.59
CA CYS A 115 15.59 -13.09 -5.99
C CYS A 115 16.66 -14.16 -6.17
N ALA A 116 16.31 -15.45 -6.06
CA ALA A 116 17.24 -16.56 -6.30
C ALA A 116 17.71 -16.58 -7.77
N LYS A 117 16.81 -16.41 -8.73
CA LYS A 117 17.16 -16.23 -10.16
C LYS A 117 18.11 -15.06 -10.35
N ALA A 118 17.88 -13.97 -9.62
CA ALA A 118 18.71 -12.78 -9.63
C ALA A 118 19.91 -12.81 -8.67
N LYS A 119 20.18 -13.90 -7.95
CA LYS A 119 21.30 -13.97 -6.97
C LYS A 119 21.36 -12.73 -6.05
N VAL A 120 20.19 -12.24 -5.62
CA VAL A 120 20.04 -11.14 -4.67
C VAL A 120 19.58 -11.74 -3.35
N ASP A 121 20.28 -11.41 -2.26
CA ASP A 121 19.85 -11.83 -0.93
C ASP A 121 18.61 -11.03 -0.50
N VAL A 122 17.66 -11.70 0.16
CA VAL A 122 16.43 -11.08 0.63
C VAL A 122 16.12 -11.49 2.06
N ASN A 123 15.62 -10.54 2.85
CA ASN A 123 15.10 -10.80 4.18
C ASN A 123 13.56 -10.82 4.16
N THR A 124 12.98 -12.02 4.17
CA THR A 124 11.52 -12.23 4.13
C THR A 124 10.86 -12.16 5.51
N SER A 125 11.59 -11.89 6.58
CA SER A 125 11.01 -11.76 7.92
C SER A 125 11.64 -10.61 8.71
N PRO A 126 11.43 -9.36 8.26
CA PRO A 126 11.93 -8.21 8.99
C PRO A 126 11.25 -8.08 10.36
N GLN A 127 12.02 -8.25 11.44
CA GLN A 127 11.53 -8.12 12.82
C GLN A 127 11.76 -6.72 13.43
N SER A 128 12.29 -5.79 12.64
CA SER A 128 12.56 -4.41 13.05
C SER A 128 11.91 -3.41 12.09
N ARG A 129 11.99 -2.13 12.46
CA ARG A 129 11.61 -1.02 11.57
C ARG A 129 12.65 -0.87 10.46
N ALA A 130 12.20 -0.38 9.30
CA ALA A 130 13.11 0.07 8.26
C ALA A 130 13.71 1.42 8.66
N ALA A 131 14.93 1.70 8.18
CA ALA A 131 15.61 2.96 8.37
C ALA A 131 16.27 3.39 7.07
N ILE A 132 16.18 4.67 6.76
CA ILE A 132 16.95 5.32 5.70
C ILE A 132 17.90 6.28 6.40
N ILE A 133 19.20 6.14 6.15
CA ILE A 133 20.27 6.95 6.71
C ILE A 133 21.00 7.60 5.54
N SER A 134 21.00 8.93 5.56
CA SER A 134 21.84 9.80 4.74
C SER A 134 22.84 10.54 5.63
N ASP A 135 23.71 11.37 5.05
CA ASP A 135 24.73 12.10 5.81
C ASP A 135 24.14 13.03 6.88
N GLU A 136 22.97 13.63 6.62
CA GLU A 136 22.36 14.64 7.50
C GLU A 136 20.98 14.24 8.03
N HIS A 137 20.32 13.25 7.42
CA HIS A 137 18.94 12.89 7.74
C HIS A 137 18.77 11.40 7.98
N ILE A 138 17.90 11.09 8.94
CA ILE A 138 17.47 9.73 9.26
C ILE A 138 15.96 9.67 9.19
N TRP A 139 15.44 8.69 8.45
CA TRP A 139 14.04 8.27 8.54
C TRP A 139 13.97 6.87 9.14
N VAL A 140 12.98 6.65 9.99
CA VAL A 140 12.68 5.34 10.56
C VAL A 140 11.20 5.06 10.37
N SER A 141 10.86 3.90 9.82
CA SER A 141 9.48 3.57 9.53
C SER A 141 8.60 3.66 10.79
N PRO A 142 7.38 4.22 10.68
CA PRO A 142 6.52 4.47 11.84
C PRO A 142 5.99 3.16 12.46
N ARG A 143 6.13 2.05 11.73
CA ARG A 143 5.71 0.70 12.08
C ARG A 143 6.66 -0.34 11.49
N ARG A 144 6.49 -1.59 11.91
CA ARG A 144 7.04 -2.74 11.15
C ARG A 144 6.22 -2.92 9.88
N LEU A 145 6.92 -3.19 8.79
CA LEU A 145 6.37 -3.43 7.46
C LEU A 145 6.50 -4.92 7.14
N ASP A 146 5.76 -5.38 6.14
CA ASP A 146 5.74 -6.80 5.78
C ASP A 146 6.99 -7.20 5.00
N GLY A 147 7.64 -6.25 4.32
CA GLY A 147 8.95 -6.49 3.76
C GLY A 147 9.69 -5.26 3.23
N ALA A 148 10.96 -5.48 2.90
CA ALA A 148 11.88 -4.49 2.40
C ALA A 148 12.91 -5.13 1.47
N MET A 149 13.38 -4.39 0.47
CA MET A 149 14.46 -4.82 -0.43
C MET A 149 15.49 -3.69 -0.61
N PRO A 150 16.80 -4.00 -0.61
CA PRO A 150 17.41 -5.30 -0.30
C PRO A 150 17.39 -5.65 1.19
N ALA A 151 17.30 -4.65 2.06
CA ALA A 151 17.32 -4.81 3.50
C ALA A 151 16.51 -3.71 4.18
N LEU A 152 16.35 -3.81 5.50
CA LEU A 152 15.67 -2.78 6.29
C LEU A 152 16.49 -1.50 6.45
N LEU A 153 17.81 -1.55 6.25
CA LEU A 153 18.66 -0.37 6.23
C LEU A 153 18.87 0.07 4.77
N ASN A 154 18.53 1.32 4.47
CA ASN A 154 18.57 1.92 3.13
C ASN A 154 17.87 1.07 2.06
N PRO A 155 16.58 0.72 2.25
CA PRO A 155 15.81 0.01 1.25
C PRO A 155 15.63 0.84 -0.03
N ILE A 156 15.54 0.17 -1.17
CA ILE A 156 15.02 0.75 -2.42
C ILE A 156 13.52 0.53 -2.56
N ALA A 157 12.97 -0.42 -1.80
CA ALA A 157 11.57 -0.80 -1.83
C ALA A 157 11.09 -1.28 -0.46
N LEU A 158 9.85 -0.96 -0.15
CA LEU A 158 9.10 -1.34 1.05
C LEU A 158 7.72 -1.81 0.62
N TRP A 159 7.18 -2.82 1.30
CA TRP A 159 5.81 -3.26 1.02
C TRP A 159 5.02 -3.63 2.27
N GLU A 160 3.71 -3.47 2.14
CA GLU A 160 2.72 -3.85 3.14
C GLU A 160 1.68 -4.79 2.52
N ILE A 161 1.33 -5.85 3.25
CA ILE A 161 0.39 -6.88 2.82
C ILE A 161 -0.91 -6.73 3.63
N LYS A 162 -2.04 -6.51 2.95
CA LYS A 162 -3.37 -6.42 3.58
C LYS A 162 -4.23 -7.59 3.11
N GLU A 163 -4.27 -8.63 3.93
CA GLU A 163 -4.95 -9.89 3.65
C GLU A 163 -6.19 -10.08 4.54
N TYR A 164 -7.34 -10.34 3.92
CA TYR A 164 -8.65 -10.33 4.59
C TYR A 164 -9.58 -11.46 4.12
N TRP A 165 -9.53 -12.62 4.79
CA TRP A 165 -10.33 -13.81 4.46
C TRP A 165 -11.58 -14.03 5.32
N GLY A 166 -11.95 -13.04 6.13
CA GLY A 166 -13.08 -13.18 7.04
C GLY A 166 -14.44 -13.20 6.32
N VAL A 167 -15.39 -13.95 6.88
CA VAL A 167 -16.80 -14.00 6.45
C VAL A 167 -17.65 -12.82 6.94
N THR A 168 -17.04 -11.87 7.65
CA THR A 168 -17.73 -10.67 8.17
C THR A 168 -17.55 -9.48 7.24
N ASN A 169 -18.49 -8.53 7.27
CA ASN A 169 -18.56 -7.36 6.36
C ASN A 169 -17.39 -6.35 6.45
N GLY A 170 -16.26 -6.71 7.07
CA GLY A 170 -15.10 -5.84 7.26
C GLY A 170 -15.35 -4.78 8.34
N GLY A 171 -14.54 -4.82 9.40
CA GLY A 171 -14.59 -3.84 10.50
C GLY A 171 -13.66 -2.65 10.28
N SER A 172 -13.40 -1.89 11.36
CA SER A 172 -12.44 -0.77 11.36
C SER A 172 -11.06 -1.16 10.82
N LYS A 173 -10.67 -2.43 10.98
CA LYS A 173 -9.39 -2.99 10.50
C LYS A 173 -9.04 -2.64 9.05
N MET A 174 -10.04 -2.55 8.17
CA MET A 174 -9.79 -2.23 6.77
C MET A 174 -9.53 -0.73 6.56
N SER A 175 -10.22 0.12 7.31
CA SER A 175 -9.88 1.55 7.35
C SER A 175 -8.51 1.76 8.02
N ASP A 176 -8.19 1.01 9.07
CA ASP A 176 -6.87 1.05 9.73
C ASP A 176 -5.77 0.70 8.73
N ALA A 177 -5.94 -0.34 7.91
CA ALA A 177 -4.97 -0.67 6.85
C ALA A 177 -4.75 0.47 5.85
N ILE A 178 -5.80 1.20 5.49
CA ILE A 178 -5.67 2.37 4.61
C ILE A 178 -4.92 3.50 5.31
N TYR A 179 -5.21 3.76 6.59
CA TYR A 179 -4.51 4.80 7.35
C TYR A 179 -3.05 4.47 7.58
N GLU A 180 -2.73 3.20 7.81
CA GLU A 180 -1.36 2.72 7.92
C GLU A 180 -0.57 2.96 6.63
N LEU A 181 -1.12 2.55 5.47
CA LEU A 181 -0.52 2.81 4.16
C LEU A 181 -0.34 4.31 3.92
N GLN A 182 -1.35 5.11 4.27
CA GLN A 182 -1.28 6.56 4.13
C GLN A 182 -0.18 7.16 5.01
N LEU A 183 -0.03 6.70 6.26
CA LEU A 183 0.99 7.19 7.19
C LEU A 183 2.39 6.95 6.63
N VAL A 184 2.69 5.71 6.24
CA VAL A 184 4.00 5.34 5.68
C VAL A 184 4.27 6.12 4.39
N GLY A 185 3.29 6.20 3.49
CA GLY A 185 3.43 6.93 2.24
C GLY A 185 3.70 8.43 2.44
N VAL A 186 2.98 9.09 3.36
CA VAL A 186 3.19 10.51 3.64
C VAL A 186 4.58 10.78 4.20
N GLU A 187 5.04 9.95 5.15
CA GLU A 187 6.39 10.13 5.71
C GLU A 187 7.48 9.89 4.66
N LEU A 188 7.34 8.87 3.82
CA LEU A 188 8.29 8.61 2.74
C LEU A 188 8.32 9.75 1.72
N ARG A 189 7.17 10.29 1.31
CA ARG A 189 7.11 11.41 0.37
C ARG A 189 7.66 12.70 0.97
N THR A 190 7.38 12.95 2.24
CA THR A 190 7.96 14.10 2.95
C THR A 190 9.49 13.98 3.02
N PHE A 191 10.00 12.80 3.34
CA PHE A 191 11.44 12.54 3.36
C PHE A 191 12.07 12.65 1.96
N GLU A 192 11.39 12.18 0.92
CA GLU A 192 11.83 12.35 -0.46
C GLU A 192 11.88 13.82 -0.88
N ASP A 193 10.86 14.61 -0.56
CA ASP A 193 10.80 16.04 -0.87
C ASP A 193 11.94 16.81 -0.17
N GLU A 194 12.33 16.39 1.04
CA GLU A 194 13.39 17.04 1.83
C GLU A 194 14.81 16.58 1.44
N VAL A 195 15.00 15.28 1.19
CA VAL A 195 16.34 14.65 1.07
C VAL A 195 16.66 14.19 -0.35
N GLY A 196 15.65 14.10 -1.24
CA GLY A 196 15.80 13.63 -2.62
C GLY A 196 16.03 12.12 -2.74
N ILE A 197 15.78 11.35 -1.68
CA ILE A 197 15.90 9.88 -1.67
C ILE A 197 14.52 9.27 -1.83
N HIS A 198 14.31 8.61 -2.97
CA HIS A 198 13.09 7.87 -3.25
C HIS A 198 13.20 6.41 -2.79
N VAL A 199 12.17 5.92 -2.11
CA VAL A 199 12.00 4.49 -1.77
C VAL A 199 10.64 4.06 -2.28
N ASN A 200 10.63 3.03 -3.13
CA ASN A 200 9.37 2.52 -3.68
C ASN A 200 8.48 1.97 -2.55
N HIS A 201 7.23 2.39 -2.53
CA HIS A 201 6.25 1.98 -1.54
C HIS A 201 5.10 1.21 -2.19
N TYR A 202 5.03 -0.09 -1.90
CA TYR A 202 4.05 -1.00 -2.49
C TYR A 202 3.00 -1.45 -1.48
N ALA A 203 1.75 -1.53 -1.93
CA ALA A 203 0.69 -2.20 -1.18
C ALA A 203 0.24 -3.45 -1.93
N ILE A 204 0.11 -4.56 -1.22
CA ILE A 204 -0.38 -5.83 -1.77
C ILE A 204 -1.66 -6.19 -1.02
N ILE A 205 -2.81 -6.20 -1.71
CA ILE A 205 -4.10 -6.39 -1.06
C ILE A 205 -4.92 -7.53 -1.67
N ASP A 206 -5.60 -8.29 -0.82
CA ASP A 206 -6.51 -9.35 -1.25
C ASP A 206 -7.64 -9.59 -0.23
N GLY A 207 -8.65 -10.37 -0.61
CA GLY A 207 -9.83 -10.65 0.22
C GLY A 207 -11.11 -10.08 -0.36
N ARG A 208 -11.56 -10.66 -1.50
CA ARG A 208 -12.68 -10.15 -2.32
C ARG A 208 -13.90 -9.78 -1.50
N ASP A 209 -14.36 -10.67 -0.61
CA ASP A 209 -15.63 -10.48 0.11
C ASP A 209 -15.56 -9.30 1.10
N GLN A 210 -14.44 -9.16 1.81
CA GLN A 210 -14.25 -8.08 2.77
C GLN A 210 -14.12 -6.73 2.05
N TRP A 211 -13.33 -6.66 0.97
CA TRP A 211 -13.18 -5.43 0.18
C TRP A 211 -14.44 -5.06 -0.62
N ASN A 212 -15.23 -6.04 -1.07
CA ASN A 212 -16.54 -5.81 -1.67
C ASN A 212 -17.51 -5.18 -0.66
N SER A 213 -17.40 -5.55 0.62
CA SER A 213 -18.21 -4.97 1.70
C SER A 213 -17.71 -3.56 2.10
N ARG A 214 -16.45 -3.24 1.78
CA ARG A 214 -15.76 -2.00 2.16
C ARG A 214 -15.23 -1.22 0.94
N LYS A 215 -16.05 -1.08 -0.09
CA LYS A 215 -15.68 -0.37 -1.35
C LYS A 215 -15.17 1.04 -1.15
N SER A 216 -15.63 1.74 -0.10
CA SER A 216 -15.12 3.08 0.24
C SER A 216 -13.64 3.06 0.61
N ASP A 217 -13.20 2.05 1.36
CA ASP A 217 -11.80 1.86 1.77
C ASP A 217 -10.96 1.39 0.58
N LEU A 218 -11.46 0.46 -0.25
CA LEU A 218 -10.78 0.06 -1.48
C LEU A 218 -10.54 1.25 -2.42
N ARG A 219 -11.55 2.09 -2.62
CA ARG A 219 -11.38 3.32 -3.41
C ARG A 219 -10.42 4.31 -2.77
N ARG A 220 -10.21 4.26 -1.45
CA ARG A 220 -9.18 5.07 -0.79
C ARG A 220 -7.79 4.53 -1.07
N ALA A 221 -7.58 3.22 -1.21
CA ALA A 221 -6.32 2.67 -1.73
C ALA A 221 -6.01 3.19 -3.14
N VAL A 222 -7.02 3.28 -4.01
CA VAL A 222 -6.89 3.92 -5.34
C VAL A 222 -6.48 5.40 -5.19
N ASP A 223 -7.03 6.12 -4.20
CA ASP A 223 -6.61 7.50 -3.97
C ASP A 223 -5.13 7.59 -3.56
N LEU A 224 -4.64 6.68 -2.72
CA LEU A 224 -3.24 6.65 -2.29
C LEU A 224 -2.29 6.41 -3.48
N LEU A 225 -2.67 5.52 -4.40
CA LEU A 225 -1.94 5.27 -5.65
C LEU A 225 -1.91 6.54 -6.52
N TYR A 226 -3.07 7.13 -6.82
CA TYR A 226 -3.14 8.28 -7.72
C TYR A 226 -2.61 9.58 -7.11
N SER A 227 -2.44 9.65 -5.78
CA SER A 227 -1.75 10.75 -5.12
C SER A 227 -0.24 10.55 -5.00
N GLY A 228 0.31 9.43 -5.48
CA GLY A 228 1.74 9.12 -5.38
C GLY A 228 2.22 8.75 -3.98
N LEU A 229 1.32 8.35 -3.08
CA LEU A 229 1.69 7.84 -1.75
C LEU A 229 2.03 6.34 -1.80
N LEU A 230 1.53 5.65 -2.82
CA LEU A 230 1.95 4.32 -3.23
C LEU A 230 2.54 4.44 -4.63
N ASP A 231 3.68 3.79 -4.84
CA ASP A 231 4.28 3.66 -6.16
C ASP A 231 3.55 2.57 -6.97
N GLU A 232 3.07 1.52 -6.28
CA GLU A 232 2.20 0.53 -6.92
C GLU A 232 1.23 -0.15 -5.93
N LEU A 233 0.07 -0.57 -6.45
CA LEU A 233 -0.95 -1.31 -5.72
C LEU A 233 -1.21 -2.64 -6.44
N ILE A 234 -0.78 -3.74 -5.84
CA ILE A 234 -0.89 -5.10 -6.39
C ILE A 234 -2.11 -5.77 -5.76
N VAL A 235 -3.05 -6.24 -6.58
CA VAL A 235 -4.34 -6.73 -6.09
C VAL A 235 -4.62 -8.16 -6.52
N GLY A 236 -4.95 -9.00 -5.54
CA GLY A 236 -5.47 -10.33 -5.81
C GLY A 236 -4.52 -11.19 -6.64
N ARG A 237 -5.00 -11.64 -7.80
CA ARG A 237 -4.22 -12.45 -8.76
C ARG A 237 -3.01 -11.75 -9.36
N GLU A 238 -2.93 -10.41 -9.29
CA GLU A 238 -1.74 -9.68 -9.75
C GLU A 238 -0.48 -10.06 -8.96
N VAL A 239 -0.61 -10.65 -7.77
CA VAL A 239 0.54 -11.22 -7.04
C VAL A 239 1.27 -12.31 -7.84
N LEU A 240 0.61 -12.93 -8.83
CA LEU A 240 1.18 -13.97 -9.69
C LEU A 240 1.80 -13.40 -10.97
N THR A 241 1.52 -12.13 -11.31
CA THR A 241 1.95 -11.52 -12.58
C THR A 241 2.76 -10.25 -12.36
N GLU A 242 2.22 -9.29 -11.61
CA GLU A 242 2.84 -7.99 -11.34
C GLU A 242 3.90 -8.09 -10.26
N TRP A 243 3.65 -8.83 -9.17
CA TRP A 243 4.66 -8.96 -8.12
C TRP A 243 5.99 -9.57 -8.62
N PRO A 244 6.00 -10.64 -9.44
CA PRO A 244 7.24 -11.10 -10.07
C PRO A 244 7.94 -10.02 -10.91
N ARG A 245 7.19 -9.17 -11.63
CA ARG A 245 7.75 -8.06 -12.40
C ARG A 245 8.42 -7.04 -11.48
N VAL A 246 7.73 -6.61 -10.43
CA VAL A 246 8.25 -5.67 -9.43
C VAL A 246 9.50 -6.20 -8.76
N VAL A 247 9.52 -7.47 -8.36
CA VAL A 247 10.69 -8.08 -7.72
C VAL A 247 11.89 -8.09 -8.68
N ARG A 248 11.68 -8.39 -9.97
CA ARG A 248 12.77 -8.32 -10.97
C ARG A 248 13.32 -6.90 -11.15
N GLU A 249 12.44 -5.91 -11.19
CA GLU A 249 12.84 -4.49 -11.27
C GLU A 249 13.65 -4.09 -10.02
N CYS A 250 13.18 -4.45 -8.82
CA CYS A 250 13.90 -4.19 -7.58
C CYS A 250 15.25 -4.92 -7.52
N CYS A 251 15.34 -6.16 -8.02
CA CYS A 251 16.61 -6.88 -8.13
C CYS A 251 17.59 -6.17 -9.07
N ALA A 252 17.10 -5.64 -10.20
CA ALA A 252 17.93 -4.88 -11.14
C ALA A 252 18.43 -3.56 -10.54
N LEU A 253 17.55 -2.85 -9.81
CA LEU A 253 17.90 -1.64 -9.07
C LEU A 253 18.92 -1.93 -7.98
N THR A 254 18.73 -2.98 -7.18
CA THR A 254 19.66 -3.37 -6.10
C THR A 254 21.09 -3.57 -6.64
N ARG A 255 21.23 -4.24 -7.78
CA ARG A 255 22.53 -4.46 -8.42
C ARG A 255 23.16 -3.17 -8.97
N SER A 256 22.33 -2.21 -9.39
CA SER A 256 22.79 -0.93 -9.93
C SER A 256 23.14 0.08 -8.83
N SER A 257 22.36 0.07 -7.74
CA SER A 257 22.52 0.90 -6.54
C SER A 257 23.58 0.38 -5.57
N TYR A 258 24.17 -0.81 -5.83
CA TYR A 258 25.36 -1.31 -5.13
C TYR A 258 26.62 -0.51 -5.51
N ARG A 259 26.55 0.81 -5.42
CA ARG A 259 27.65 1.69 -5.06
C ARG A 259 27.28 2.26 -3.70
N VAL A 260 27.45 1.45 -2.65
CA VAL A 260 27.42 1.98 -1.28
C VAL A 260 28.42 3.14 -1.24
N PRO A 261 28.01 4.38 -0.93
CA PRO A 261 28.96 5.39 -0.53
C PRO A 261 29.70 4.79 0.66
N GLN A 262 30.97 4.47 0.48
CA GLN A 262 31.81 4.09 1.61
C GLN A 262 31.61 5.18 2.66
N PRO A 263 31.33 4.85 3.93
CA PRO A 263 31.40 5.86 4.97
C PRO A 263 32.75 6.57 4.78
N PRO A 264 32.81 7.91 4.83
CA PRO A 264 34.08 8.61 4.71
C PRO A 264 35.08 7.91 5.63
N SER A 265 36.20 7.48 5.05
CA SER A 265 37.31 6.88 5.78
C SER A 265 37.47 7.70 7.05
N ALA A 266 37.42 7.03 8.21
CA ALA A 266 37.59 7.67 9.49
C ALA A 266 38.95 8.36 9.51
N ALA A 267 38.99 9.61 9.05
CA ALA A 267 39.98 10.57 9.44
C ALA A 267 39.75 10.73 10.93
N HIS A 268 40.63 10.11 11.71
CA HIS A 268 40.80 10.38 13.12
C HIS A 268 41.19 11.86 13.27
N ASP A 269 40.19 12.74 13.23
CA ASP A 269 40.33 14.09 13.72
C ASP A 269 39.64 14.18 15.08
N THR A 270 40.51 14.10 16.08
CA THR A 270 40.28 14.47 17.46
C THR A 270 39.62 15.84 17.56
N LEU A 271 38.31 15.87 17.81
CA LEU A 271 37.58 17.09 18.16
C LEU A 271 36.74 16.90 19.42
N PHE A 272 37.41 16.64 20.55
CA PHE A 272 36.91 17.05 21.88
C PHE A 272 38.11 17.21 22.84
N PRO A 273 38.79 18.37 22.87
CA PRO A 273 39.67 18.69 23.98
C PRO A 273 38.82 19.30 25.11
N GLY A 274 38.73 18.58 26.22
CA GLY A 274 38.36 19.18 27.51
C GLY A 274 36.97 18.83 28.02
N LEU A 275 36.91 17.69 28.71
CA LEU A 275 36.11 17.52 29.92
C LEU A 275 36.94 16.58 30.83
N GLN A 276 37.69 17.21 31.74
CA GLN A 276 38.17 16.57 32.97
C GLN A 276 37.14 16.81 34.07
#